data_AF-A0A958LS93-F1
#
_entry.id   AF-A0A958LS93-F1
#
_cell.length_a   1.000
_cell.length_b   1.000
_cell.length_c   1.000
_cell.angle_alpha   90.00
_cell.angle_beta   90.00
_cell.angle_gamma   90.00
#
_symmetry.space_group_name_H-M   'P 1'
#
loop_
_entity.id
_entity.type
_entity.pdbx_description
1 polymer ?
#
loop_
_entity_poly.entity_id
_entity_poly.type
_entity_poly.pdbx_seq_one_letter_code
_entity_poly.pdbx_strand_id
1 'polypeptide(L)'
;MACEIDGEFGLSSKLALLAGMMKISQVEMANRCGLSRITVNRFFRGRTQIKASDLMELMDVLGIDLEQLVDRRIGEVMEGGPETNEDVFVDVARVLAGLDSQVKRTLLEQIHWWGRSAIEKSTRGAAERIQSYLQGVQA
;
A
#
# COMPACT_ATOMS: atom_id res chain seq x y z
N MET A 1 17.05 -13.02 -15.31
CA MET A 1 16.11 -12.72 -16.41
C MET A 1 15.36 -11.46 -16.02
N ALA A 2 15.85 -10.30 -16.46
CA ALA A 2 15.24 -9.01 -16.15
C ALA A 2 14.02 -8.83 -17.07
N CYS A 3 12.87 -8.49 -16.50
CA CYS A 3 11.69 -8.14 -17.27
C CYS A 3 11.77 -6.63 -17.52
N GLU A 4 11.88 -6.25 -18.78
CA GLU A 4 11.69 -4.86 -19.23
C GLU A 4 10.29 -4.39 -18.82
N ILE A 5 10.22 -3.20 -18.22
CA ILE A 5 9.00 -2.59 -17.71
C ILE A 5 8.72 -1.36 -18.56
N ASP A 6 8.07 -1.57 -19.71
CA ASP A 6 7.46 -0.51 -20.49
C ASP A 6 6.02 -0.93 -20.81
N GLY A 7 5.06 -0.27 -20.15
CA GLY A 7 3.63 -0.50 -20.31
C GLY A 7 2.86 -0.38 -19.00
N GLU A 8 1.77 0.40 -19.02
CA GLU A 8 0.81 0.54 -17.93
C GLU A 8 0.39 -0.85 -17.41
N PHE A 9 0.81 -1.23 -16.21
CA PHE A 9 0.57 -2.58 -15.70
C PHE A 9 -0.92 -2.83 -15.47
N GLY A 10 -1.51 -3.70 -16.28
CA GLY A 10 -2.84 -4.26 -16.04
C GLY A 10 -2.88 -5.05 -14.71
N LEU A 11 -4.07 -5.16 -14.12
CA LEU A 11 -4.30 -5.85 -12.83
C LEU A 11 -3.63 -7.23 -12.78
N SER A 12 -3.81 -8.03 -13.83
CA SER A 12 -3.20 -9.37 -13.92
C SER A 12 -1.68 -9.37 -13.77
N SER A 13 -0.99 -8.38 -14.37
CA SER A 13 0.46 -8.27 -14.30
C SER A 13 0.93 -7.78 -12.94
N LYS A 14 0.14 -6.91 -12.27
CA LYS A 14 0.39 -6.49 -10.88
C LYS A 14 0.26 -7.67 -9.91
N LEU A 15 -0.78 -8.50 -10.09
CA LEU A 15 -0.98 -9.70 -9.28
C LEU A 15 0.11 -10.74 -9.52
N ALA A 16 0.59 -10.88 -10.76
CA ALA A 16 1.72 -11.75 -11.08
C ALA A 16 3.02 -11.30 -10.40
N LEU A 17 3.27 -9.98 -10.38
CA LEU A 17 4.42 -9.39 -9.69
C LEU A 17 4.33 -9.64 -8.19
N LEU A 18 3.16 -9.40 -7.58
CA LEU A 18 2.92 -9.63 -6.16
C LEU A 18 3.13 -11.11 -5.78
N ALA A 19 2.58 -12.04 -6.55
CA ALA A 19 2.79 -13.47 -6.37
C ALA A 19 4.29 -13.84 -6.40
N GLY A 20 5.05 -13.23 -7.33
CA GLY A 20 6.49 -13.39 -7.42
C GLY A 20 7.24 -12.87 -6.19
N MET A 21 6.86 -11.71 -5.67
CA MET A 21 7.43 -11.14 -4.44
C MET A 21 7.12 -12.00 -3.21
N MET A 22 5.95 -12.63 -3.17
CA MET A 22 5.53 -13.56 -2.12
C MET A 22 6.10 -14.98 -2.28
N LYS A 23 6.90 -15.23 -3.33
CA LYS A 23 7.46 -16.55 -3.68
C LYS A 23 6.39 -17.64 -3.89
N ILE A 24 5.18 -17.25 -4.30
CA ILE A 24 4.11 -18.19 -4.62
C ILE A 24 4.25 -18.61 -6.09
N SER A 25 4.39 -19.91 -6.33
CA SER A 25 4.51 -20.43 -7.70
C SER A 25 3.16 -20.46 -8.41
N GLN A 26 3.17 -20.45 -9.76
CA GLN A 26 1.93 -20.62 -10.55
C GLN A 26 1.28 -21.99 -10.34
N VAL A 27 2.06 -23.01 -9.99
CA VAL A 27 1.55 -24.36 -9.65
C VAL A 27 0.81 -24.31 -8.33
N GLU A 28 1.41 -23.67 -7.33
CA GLU A 28 0.80 -23.50 -6.02
C GLU A 28 -0.49 -22.69 -6.12
N MET A 29 -0.44 -21.55 -6.82
CA MET A 29 -1.62 -20.72 -7.08
C MET A 29 -2.75 -21.51 -7.76
N ALA A 30 -2.41 -22.29 -8.79
CA ALA A 30 -3.35 -23.13 -9.51
C ALA A 30 -4.02 -24.16 -8.58
N ASN A 31 -3.24 -24.83 -7.73
CA ASN A 31 -3.75 -25.82 -6.79
C ASN A 31 -4.70 -25.19 -5.77
N ARG A 32 -4.31 -24.06 -5.17
CA ARG A 32 -5.12 -23.39 -4.14
C ARG A 32 -6.42 -22.81 -4.69
N CYS A 33 -6.40 -22.32 -5.93
CA CYS A 33 -7.59 -21.73 -6.57
C CYS A 33 -8.43 -22.74 -7.37
N GLY A 34 -8.05 -24.02 -7.42
CA GLY A 34 -8.75 -25.02 -8.25
C GLY A 34 -8.66 -24.75 -9.77
N LEU A 35 -7.61 -24.06 -10.22
CA LEU A 35 -7.41 -23.68 -11.62
C LEU A 35 -6.37 -24.56 -12.30
N SER A 36 -6.37 -24.58 -13.63
CA SER A 36 -5.24 -25.14 -14.37
C SER A 36 -4.04 -24.18 -14.33
N ARG A 37 -2.82 -24.72 -14.25
CA ARG A 37 -1.58 -23.93 -14.38
C ARG A 37 -1.55 -23.09 -15.65
N ILE A 38 -2.12 -23.60 -16.75
CA ILE A 38 -2.21 -22.89 -18.03
C ILE A 38 -3.10 -21.64 -17.89
N THR A 39 -4.24 -21.76 -17.21
CA THR A 39 -5.16 -20.65 -16.93
C THR A 39 -4.44 -19.57 -16.13
N VAL A 40 -3.78 -19.93 -15.02
CA VAL A 40 -3.02 -18.99 -14.19
C VAL A 40 -1.93 -18.28 -15.01
N ASN A 41 -1.18 -19.02 -15.81
CA ASN A 41 -0.13 -18.44 -16.66
C ASN A 41 -0.68 -17.43 -17.68
N ARG A 42 -1.74 -17.79 -18.39
CA ARG A 42 -2.33 -16.92 -19.40
C ARG A 42 -3.00 -15.70 -18.75
N PHE A 43 -3.65 -15.86 -17.60
CA PHE A 43 -4.17 -14.76 -16.80
C PHE A 43 -3.06 -13.80 -16.39
N PHE A 44 -2.00 -14.26 -15.73
CA PHE A 44 -0.85 -13.43 -15.30
C PHE A 44 -0.15 -12.68 -16.44
N ARG A 45 -0.23 -13.20 -17.67
CA ARG A 45 0.27 -12.53 -18.88
C ARG A 45 -0.74 -11.58 -19.54
N GLY A 46 -1.89 -11.36 -18.93
CA GLY A 46 -2.98 -10.54 -19.46
C GLY A 46 -3.63 -11.11 -20.72
N ARG A 47 -3.51 -12.43 -20.98
CA ARG A 47 -3.99 -13.10 -22.19
C ARG A 47 -5.40 -13.68 -22.04
N THR A 48 -5.91 -13.82 -20.82
CA THR A 48 -7.30 -14.23 -20.53
C THR A 48 -7.82 -13.48 -19.32
N GLN A 49 -9.14 -13.38 -19.24
CA GLN A 49 -9.85 -13.07 -18.01
C GLN A 49 -10.15 -14.37 -17.24
N ILE A 50 -10.39 -14.25 -15.94
CA ILE A 50 -10.87 -15.33 -15.06
C ILE A 50 -12.22 -14.94 -14.47
N LYS A 51 -12.94 -15.90 -13.88
CA LYS A 51 -14.22 -15.60 -13.23
C LYS A 51 -13.97 -14.76 -11.97
N ALA A 52 -14.98 -13.98 -11.57
CA ALA A 52 -14.92 -13.20 -10.33
C ALA A 52 -14.65 -14.09 -9.11
N SER A 53 -15.28 -15.27 -9.03
CA SER A 53 -15.01 -16.27 -7.99
C SER A 53 -13.54 -16.65 -7.92
N ASP A 54 -12.94 -16.96 -9.06
CA ASP A 54 -11.54 -17.39 -9.15
C ASP A 54 -10.58 -16.24 -8.80
N LEU A 55 -10.98 -15.00 -9.10
CA LEU A 55 -10.24 -13.81 -8.71
C LEU A 55 -10.26 -13.60 -7.19
N MET A 56 -11.40 -13.84 -6.53
CA MET A 56 -11.49 -13.74 -5.06
C MET A 56 -10.57 -14.75 -4.38
N GLU A 57 -10.59 -16.01 -4.82
CA GLU A 57 -9.67 -17.06 -4.31
C GLU A 57 -8.20 -16.68 -4.53
N LEU A 58 -7.88 -16.12 -5.70
CA LEU A 58 -6.53 -15.67 -6.01
C LEU A 58 -6.09 -14.50 -5.12
N MET A 59 -6.99 -13.56 -4.83
CA MET A 59 -6.74 -12.42 -3.94
C MET A 59 -6.50 -12.93 -2.51
N ASP A 60 -7.29 -13.89 -2.03
CA ASP A 60 -7.13 -14.51 -0.71
C ASP A 60 -5.77 -15.21 -0.57
N VAL A 61 -5.34 -15.98 -1.59
CA VAL A 61 -4.00 -16.60 -1.60
C VAL A 61 -2.88 -15.56 -1.53
N LEU A 62 -3.11 -14.35 -2.06
CA LEU A 62 -2.18 -13.21 -1.98
C LEU A 62 -2.34 -12.39 -0.68
N GLY A 63 -3.19 -12.82 0.25
CA GLY A 63 -3.44 -12.14 1.53
C GLY A 63 -4.26 -10.85 1.38
N ILE A 64 -5.08 -10.75 0.34
CA ILE A 64 -5.94 -9.61 0.07
C ILE A 64 -7.39 -10.06 0.23
N ASP A 65 -8.01 -9.62 1.31
CA ASP A 65 -9.44 -9.81 1.55
C ASP A 65 -10.25 -8.79 0.75
N LEU A 66 -10.83 -9.23 -0.36
CA LEU A 66 -11.58 -8.37 -1.26
C LEU A 66 -12.93 -7.95 -0.65
N GLU A 67 -13.55 -8.78 0.19
CA GLU A 67 -14.80 -8.43 0.88
C GLU A 67 -14.55 -7.30 1.87
N GLN A 68 -13.51 -7.42 2.70
CA GLN A 68 -13.11 -6.36 3.63
C GLN A 68 -12.76 -5.05 2.91
N LEU A 69 -12.08 -5.12 1.77
CA LEU A 69 -11.76 -3.94 0.96
C LEU A 69 -13.03 -3.24 0.44
N VAL A 70 -14.01 -4.03 -0.01
CA VAL A 70 -15.29 -3.52 -0.51
C VAL A 70 -16.13 -2.96 0.63
N ASP A 71 -16.23 -3.64 1.77
CA ASP A 71 -16.96 -3.17 2.96
C ASP A 71 -16.41 -1.86 3.49
N ARG A 72 -15.08 -1.74 3.55
CA ARG A 72 -14.42 -0.48 3.91
C ARG A 72 -14.82 0.63 2.94
N ARG A 73 -14.79 0.35 1.63
CA ARG A 73 -15.16 1.33 0.61
C ARG A 73 -16.65 1.70 0.65
N ILE A 74 -17.52 0.76 0.99
CA ILE A 74 -18.94 1.00 1.20
C ILE A 74 -19.15 1.91 2.42
N GLY A 75 -18.45 1.65 3.54
CA GLY A 75 -18.49 2.51 4.72
C GLY A 75 -18.07 3.95 4.41
N GLU A 76 -16.96 4.11 3.67
CA GLU A 76 -16.48 5.43 3.21
C GLU A 76 -17.54 6.18 2.37
N VAL A 77 -18.29 5.48 1.52
CA VAL A 77 -19.29 6.09 0.63
C VAL A 77 -20.62 6.36 1.31
N MET A 78 -21.07 5.47 2.22
CA MET A 78 -22.40 5.55 2.83
C MET A 78 -22.50 6.57 3.97
N GLU A 79 -21.45 6.78 4.74
CA GLU A 79 -21.53 7.61 5.96
C GLU A 79 -21.14 9.08 5.73
N GLY A 80 -20.68 9.47 4.54
CA GLY A 80 -19.91 10.73 4.43
C GLY A 80 -18.63 10.71 5.29
N GLY A 81 -18.21 9.51 5.73
CA GLY A 81 -17.05 9.18 6.54
C GLY A 81 -16.98 9.84 7.92
N PRO A 82 -16.95 9.11 9.06
CA PRO A 82 -16.25 9.65 10.22
C PRO A 82 -14.81 9.93 9.77
N GLU A 83 -14.24 11.09 10.10
CA GLU A 83 -12.81 11.37 9.83
C GLU A 83 -12.02 10.15 10.29
N THR A 84 -11.51 9.35 9.35
CA THR A 84 -10.67 8.22 9.69
C THR A 84 -9.40 8.80 10.31
N ASN A 85 -8.70 8.05 11.15
CA ASN A 85 -7.37 8.50 11.63
C ASN A 85 -6.46 8.89 10.44
N GLU A 86 -6.66 8.24 9.29
CA GLU A 86 -5.95 8.52 8.04
C GLU A 86 -6.35 9.88 7.43
N ASP A 87 -7.63 10.27 7.48
CA ASP A 87 -8.11 11.60 7.08
C ASP A 87 -7.52 12.70 7.97
N VAL A 88 -7.45 12.46 9.28
CA VAL A 88 -6.82 13.40 10.22
C VAL A 88 -5.33 13.59 9.89
N PHE A 89 -4.60 12.52 9.55
CA PHE A 89 -3.19 12.65 9.15
C PHE A 89 -3.03 13.39 7.82
N VAL A 90 -3.95 13.20 6.88
CA VAL A 90 -4.00 13.96 5.61
C VAL A 90 -4.24 15.45 5.88
N ASP A 91 -5.16 15.78 6.78
CA ASP A 91 -5.44 17.17 7.14
C ASP A 91 -4.29 17.82 7.92
N VAL A 92 -3.64 17.08 8.83
CA VAL A 92 -2.40 17.53 9.48
C VAL A 92 -1.32 17.85 8.43
N ALA A 93 -1.17 17.02 7.40
CA ALA A 93 -0.21 17.30 6.32
C ALA A 93 -0.57 18.57 5.53
N ARG A 94 -1.86 18.82 5.26
CA ARG A 94 -2.34 20.05 4.59
C ARG A 94 -2.09 21.28 5.45
N VAL A 95 -2.38 21.21 6.75
CA VAL A 95 -2.10 22.28 7.71
C VAL A 95 -0.61 22.56 7.73
N LEU A 96 0.23 21.54 7.92
CA LEU A 96 1.69 21.68 7.92
C LEU A 96 2.18 22.35 6.64
N ALA A 97 1.67 21.95 5.45
CA ALA A 97 2.08 22.56 4.19
C ALA A 97 1.83 24.08 4.17
N GLY A 98 0.70 24.54 4.71
CA GLY A 98 0.29 25.95 4.75
C GLY A 98 0.96 26.81 5.83
N LEU A 99 1.65 26.21 6.80
CA LEU A 99 2.38 26.97 7.84
C LEU A 99 3.62 27.65 7.28
N ASP A 100 3.94 28.81 7.86
CA ASP A 100 5.21 29.48 7.62
C ASP A 100 6.40 28.59 8.01
N SER A 101 7.53 28.81 7.37
CA SER A 101 8.70 27.95 7.49
C SER A 101 9.24 27.87 8.92
N GLN A 102 9.09 28.93 9.73
CA GLN A 102 9.58 28.95 11.09
C GLN A 102 8.68 28.12 12.01
N VAL A 103 7.36 28.32 11.95
CA VAL A 103 6.39 27.55 12.76
C VAL A 103 6.38 26.07 12.36
N LYS A 104 6.41 25.79 11.05
CA LYS A 104 6.55 24.41 10.51
C LYS A 104 7.78 23.71 11.08
N ARG A 105 8.92 24.40 11.11
CA ARG A 105 10.17 23.86 11.64
C ARG A 105 10.04 23.54 13.13
N THR A 106 9.55 24.48 13.94
CA THR A 106 9.39 24.30 15.38
C THR A 106 8.48 23.11 15.71
N LEU A 107 7.37 22.95 14.98
CA LEU A 107 6.47 21.80 15.18
C LEU A 107 7.15 20.48 14.82
N LEU A 108 7.88 20.42 13.71
CA LEU A 108 8.61 19.21 13.32
C LEU A 108 9.74 18.86 14.31
N GLU A 109 10.41 19.85 14.90
CA GLU A 109 11.39 19.63 15.97
C GLU A 109 10.75 19.02 17.23
N GLN A 110 9.55 19.48 17.60
CA GLN A 110 8.77 18.90 18.71
C GLN A 110 8.33 17.46 18.42
N ILE A 111 7.81 17.19 17.22
CA ILE A 111 7.40 15.84 16.79
C ILE A 111 8.60 14.89 16.78
N HIS A 112 9.76 15.34 16.28
CA HIS A 112 11.00 14.57 16.34
C HIS A 112 11.40 14.24 17.78
N TRP A 113 11.32 15.22 18.69
CA TRP A 113 11.65 15.01 20.11
C TRP A 113 10.76 13.96 20.78
N TRP A 114 9.45 13.98 20.51
CA TRP A 114 8.53 12.93 20.97
C TRP A 114 8.86 11.58 20.36
N GLY A 115 9.10 11.54 19.05
CA GLY A 115 9.39 10.30 18.33
C GLY A 115 10.70 9.63 18.76
N ARG A 116 11.70 10.41 19.17
CA ARG A 116 12.97 9.88 19.72
C ARG A 116 12.78 9.16 21.05
N SER A 117 11.82 9.63 21.85
CA SER A 117 11.51 9.07 23.17
C SER A 117 10.58 7.84 23.09
N ALA A 118 10.12 7.46 21.91
CA ALA A 118 9.21 6.34 21.71
C ALA A 118 9.89 4.97 21.88
N ILE A 119 9.13 4.02 22.42
CA ILE A 119 9.56 2.63 22.63
C ILE A 119 9.53 1.86 21.30
N GLU A 120 8.59 2.18 20.41
CA GLU A 120 8.38 1.46 19.16
C GLU A 120 9.43 1.83 18.09
N LYS A 121 9.99 0.80 17.43
CA LYS A 121 11.06 0.96 16.44
C LYS A 121 10.60 1.70 15.18
N SER A 122 9.34 1.50 14.78
CA SER A 122 8.69 2.18 13.65
C SER A 122 8.66 3.70 13.85
N THR A 123 8.32 4.15 15.05
CA THR A 123 8.28 5.57 15.44
C THR A 123 9.66 6.22 15.41
N ARG A 124 10.71 5.50 15.84
CA ARG A 124 12.10 6.01 15.74
C ARG A 124 12.53 6.21 14.30
N GLY A 125 12.23 5.26 13.42
CA GLY A 125 12.53 5.40 11.99
C GLY A 125 11.80 6.58 11.34
N ALA A 126 10.59 6.91 11.79
CA ALA A 126 9.89 8.12 11.36
C ALA A 126 10.56 9.40 11.90
N ALA A 127 10.97 9.40 13.17
CA ALA A 127 11.68 10.53 13.79
C ALA A 127 13.01 10.86 13.08
N GLU A 128 13.76 9.84 12.66
CA GLU A 128 15.01 10.01 11.90
C GLU A 128 14.77 10.69 10.54
N ARG A 129 13.71 10.30 9.81
CA ARG A 129 13.35 10.95 8.53
C ARG A 129 13.00 12.43 8.72
N ILE A 130 12.28 12.76 9.79
CA ILE A 130 11.95 14.15 10.14
C ILE A 130 13.24 14.93 10.44
N GLN A 131 14.19 14.33 11.15
CA GLN A 131 15.49 14.96 11.43
C GLN A 131 16.28 15.23 10.14
N SER A 132 16.34 14.27 9.21
CA SER A 132 17.00 14.47 7.92
C SER A 132 16.37 15.61 7.12
N TYR A 133 15.04 15.72 7.12
CA TYR A 133 14.34 16.84 6.50
C TYR A 133 14.70 18.19 7.14
N LEU A 134 14.70 18.27 8.48
CA LEU A 134 15.04 19.50 9.21
C LEU A 134 16.48 19.98 8.95
N GLN A 135 17.41 19.05 8.73
CA GLN A 135 18.80 19.35 8.35
C GLN A 135 18.91 19.79 6.88
N GLY A 136 18.15 19.17 5.97
CA GLY A 136 18.15 19.51 4.55
C GLY A 136 17.55 20.88 4.23
N VAL A 137 16.65 21.40 5.07
CA VAL A 137 16.05 22.75 4.92
C VAL A 137 16.98 23.87 5.41
N GLN A 138 18.15 23.55 5.99
CA GLN A 138 19.18 24.54 6.39
C GLN A 138 20.22 24.87 5.30
N ALA A 139 20.20 24.16 4.17
CA ALA A 139 21.06 24.41 3.01
C ALA A 139 20.32 25.26 1.96
#